data_AF-A0A6P8IRT4-F1
#
_entry.id   AF-A0A6P8IRT4-F1
#
_cell.length_a   1.000
_cell.length_b   1.000
_cell.length_c   1.000
_cell.angle_alpha   90.00
_cell.angle_beta   90.00
_cell.angle_gamma   90.00
#
_symmetry.space_group_name_H-M   'P 1'
#
loop_
_entity.id
_entity.type
_entity.pdbx_description
1 polymer ?
#
loop_
_entity_poly.entity_id
_entity_poly.type
_entity_poly.pdbx_seq_one_letter_code
_entity_poly.pdbx_strand_id
1 'polypeptide(L)'
;MSSLWVKLESICLDSGKYDTTKLVFKSWQNKSINDIKYVIQDTLSVPVCDQKLFYRGNALSDDTLSLSCLYLRDGDSIKVEYSATADIDGMKPLIANLKEFSRQVIHRDPNLFEISRSTDFSGFPNYDLVVMSMENLAFEYFIPWKTAITVAQRHYFVQEGSFDDFMEVFKFSMLRYRLVDSDDGKSDISDLEIQVEYYNNEQMVLQMHCLSLLWNFSETSETRQIVLQHGGLQLVCDALLLNPNDCDENNDTFWAILSINETAVGSLVQYAEFQDTQQTLANNRAIVNKLMYMVECRLKRETSYYPLYSSQISANTLFCCACNIKSPVAFVDNGVHIKMIELTTKLLNQDHNMALRYYCCLFLARILVCPLVKLEPEVTEQIDGLLSSFMNEHSPKDVSSWEEKHNYVWVTLVPFVSVAFAGGVKCDAQETQNVKDETRYKYGRWPGTTETQKMGVFCIKHMLYLKENCQLLISQNLLPYLICLKWQLKGPLKTDLEEAMQKLPDGKCPPSLSVIARSQLAYVMGFEVALRM
;
A
#
# COMPACT_ATOMS: atom_id res chain seq x y z
N MET A 1 38.11 -35.59 -8.95
CA MET A 1 36.86 -34.81 -8.79
C MET A 1 36.75 -33.90 -10.00
N SER A 2 35.72 -34.06 -10.84
CA SER A 2 35.56 -33.23 -12.04
C SER A 2 35.12 -31.81 -11.65
N SER A 3 35.96 -30.83 -11.96
CA SER A 3 35.57 -29.42 -11.96
C SER A 3 35.00 -29.04 -13.31
N LEU A 4 33.97 -28.21 -13.32
CA LEU A 4 33.43 -27.57 -14.52
C LEU A 4 33.59 -26.07 -14.36
N TRP A 5 34.20 -25.39 -15.34
CA TRP A 5 34.09 -23.93 -15.38
C TRP A 5 33.12 -23.48 -16.46
N VAL A 6 32.38 -22.42 -16.17
CA VAL A 6 31.46 -21.78 -17.11
C VAL A 6 31.74 -20.28 -17.13
N LYS A 7 31.41 -19.65 -18.24
CA LYS A 7 31.40 -18.20 -18.38
C LYS A 7 30.02 -17.70 -17.98
N LEU A 8 29.93 -16.87 -16.96
CA LEU A 8 28.71 -16.15 -16.61
C LEU A 8 28.67 -14.85 -17.42
N GLU A 9 27.60 -14.64 -18.17
CA GLU A 9 27.30 -13.40 -18.90
C GLU A 9 26.18 -12.69 -18.15
N SER A 10 26.51 -11.62 -17.43
CA SER A 10 25.58 -10.93 -16.54
C SER A 10 25.08 -9.63 -17.15
N ILE A 11 23.76 -9.43 -17.16
CA ILE A 11 23.11 -8.25 -17.71
C ILE A 11 22.21 -7.62 -16.63
N CYS A 12 22.55 -6.40 -16.24
CA CYS A 12 21.69 -5.56 -15.40
C CYS A 12 20.70 -4.82 -16.29
N LEU A 13 19.41 -5.14 -16.19
CA LEU A 13 18.36 -4.60 -17.07
C LEU A 13 18.15 -3.10 -16.89
N ASP A 14 18.28 -2.59 -15.67
CA ASP A 14 18.03 -1.18 -15.35
C ASP A 14 19.17 -0.26 -15.81
N SER A 15 20.42 -0.70 -15.65
CA SER A 15 21.60 0.08 -16.07
C SER A 15 22.07 -0.24 -17.50
N GLY A 16 21.62 -1.35 -18.08
CA GLY A 16 22.15 -1.91 -19.32
C GLY A 16 23.58 -2.44 -19.21
N LYS A 17 24.14 -2.53 -17.99
CA LYS A 17 25.53 -3.00 -17.78
C LYS A 17 25.64 -4.47 -18.12
N TYR A 18 26.63 -4.78 -18.96
CA TYR A 18 27.04 -6.13 -19.32
C TYR A 18 28.40 -6.44 -18.69
N ASP A 19 28.53 -7.61 -18.08
CA ASP A 19 29.80 -8.09 -17.52
C ASP A 19 29.96 -9.59 -17.76
N THR A 20 31.19 -10.08 -17.66
CA THR A 20 31.52 -11.50 -17.81
C THR A 20 32.43 -11.97 -16.70
N THR A 21 32.01 -13.01 -15.98
CA THR A 21 32.76 -13.58 -14.86
C THR A 21 32.96 -15.07 -15.05
N LYS A 22 34.09 -15.61 -14.60
CA LYS A 22 34.35 -17.05 -14.64
C LYS A 22 33.84 -17.71 -13.36
N LEU A 23 32.91 -18.65 -13.49
CA LEU A 23 32.45 -19.48 -12.37
C LEU A 23 33.08 -20.87 -12.44
N VAL A 24 33.50 -21.41 -11.29
CA VAL A 24 34.11 -22.75 -11.19
C VAL A 24 33.34 -23.60 -10.20
N PHE A 25 32.76 -24.70 -10.67
CA PHE A 25 31.97 -25.63 -9.86
C PHE A 25 32.75 -26.91 -9.58
N LYS A 26 33.01 -27.19 -8.30
CA LYS A 26 33.47 -28.50 -7.84
C LYS A 26 32.28 -29.44 -7.70
N SER A 27 32.47 -30.73 -8.05
CA SER A 27 31.43 -31.77 -7.94
C SER A 27 30.10 -31.39 -8.60
N TRP A 28 30.18 -30.73 -9.76
CA TRP A 28 29.04 -30.11 -10.46
C TRP A 28 27.91 -31.09 -10.80
N GLN A 29 28.21 -32.38 -10.92
CA GLN A 29 27.25 -33.44 -11.25
C GLN A 29 26.13 -33.58 -10.21
N ASN A 30 26.40 -33.20 -8.96
CA ASN A 30 25.43 -33.26 -7.86
C ASN A 30 24.74 -31.91 -7.61
N LYS A 31 25.04 -30.89 -8.42
CA LYS A 31 24.47 -29.55 -8.25
C LYS A 31 23.21 -29.37 -9.10
N SER A 32 22.35 -28.46 -8.69
CA SER A 32 21.19 -27.99 -9.43
C SER A 32 21.37 -26.56 -9.94
N ILE A 33 20.38 -26.08 -10.69
CA ILE A 33 20.26 -24.65 -11.05
C ILE A 33 20.23 -23.76 -9.80
N ASN A 34 19.55 -24.18 -8.74
CA ASN A 34 19.52 -23.43 -7.47
C ASN A 34 20.93 -23.21 -6.90
N ASP A 35 21.79 -24.24 -6.92
CA ASP A 35 23.18 -24.12 -6.46
C ASP A 35 24.00 -23.13 -7.29
N ILE A 36 23.72 -23.03 -8.60
CA ILE A 36 24.33 -22.00 -9.47
C ILE A 36 23.86 -20.62 -9.02
N LYS A 37 22.55 -20.44 -8.77
CA LYS A 37 22.01 -19.15 -8.36
C LYS A 37 22.62 -18.65 -7.07
N TYR A 38 22.85 -19.51 -6.07
CA TYR A 38 23.55 -19.11 -4.84
C TYR A 38 25.00 -18.70 -5.10
N VAL A 39 25.72 -19.41 -5.97
CA VAL A 39 27.09 -19.01 -6.36
C VAL A 39 27.08 -17.66 -7.07
N ILE A 40 26.08 -17.39 -7.91
CA ILE A 40 25.89 -16.09 -8.55
C ILE A 40 25.55 -15.02 -7.51
N GLN A 41 24.71 -15.32 -6.53
CA GLN A 41 24.39 -14.40 -5.44
C GLN A 41 25.65 -14.00 -4.67
N ASP A 42 26.49 -14.95 -4.29
CA ASP A 42 27.74 -14.67 -3.59
C ASP A 42 28.75 -13.90 -4.44
N THR A 43 28.66 -14.02 -5.78
CA THR A 43 29.59 -13.37 -6.71
C THR A 43 29.14 -11.96 -7.10
N LEU A 44 27.84 -11.75 -7.31
CA LEU A 44 27.28 -10.52 -7.86
C LEU A 44 26.39 -9.75 -6.86
N SER A 45 26.14 -10.30 -5.68
CA SER A 45 25.18 -9.78 -4.69
C SER A 45 23.77 -9.60 -5.26
N VAL A 46 23.34 -10.53 -6.13
CA VAL A 46 22.00 -10.55 -6.72
C VAL A 46 21.18 -11.64 -6.03
N PRO A 47 20.03 -11.32 -5.41
CA PRO A 47 19.17 -12.32 -4.76
C PRO A 47 18.81 -13.46 -5.71
N VAL A 48 18.86 -14.72 -5.27
CA VAL A 48 18.48 -15.92 -6.04
C VAL A 48 17.13 -15.76 -6.73
N CYS A 49 16.14 -15.18 -6.03
CA CYS A 49 14.79 -14.96 -6.56
C CYS A 49 14.71 -13.92 -7.70
N ASP A 50 15.70 -13.04 -7.84
CA ASP A 50 15.76 -12.02 -8.90
C ASP A 50 16.50 -12.50 -10.16
N GLN A 51 17.16 -13.66 -10.09
CA GLN A 51 18.00 -14.16 -11.17
C GLN A 51 17.19 -14.90 -12.24
N LYS A 52 17.24 -14.39 -13.47
CA LYS A 52 16.72 -15.09 -14.66
C LYS A 52 17.89 -15.70 -15.44
N LEU A 53 18.00 -17.02 -15.37
CA LEU A 53 19.09 -17.77 -16.03
C LEU A 53 18.69 -18.27 -17.41
N PHE A 54 19.63 -18.21 -18.34
CA PHE A 54 19.47 -18.70 -19.71
C PHE A 54 20.68 -19.53 -20.14
N TYR A 55 20.41 -20.64 -20.81
CA TYR A 55 21.43 -21.45 -21.45
C TYR A 55 21.01 -21.80 -22.88
N ARG A 56 21.89 -21.52 -23.85
CA ARG A 56 21.61 -21.67 -25.30
C ARG A 56 20.30 -21.01 -25.75
N GLY A 57 19.98 -19.85 -25.17
CA GLY A 57 18.77 -19.09 -25.48
C GLY A 57 17.49 -19.58 -24.79
N ASN A 58 17.53 -20.70 -24.07
CA ASN A 58 16.38 -21.21 -23.32
C ASN A 58 16.44 -20.74 -21.87
N ALA A 59 15.30 -20.31 -21.32
CA ALA A 59 15.16 -19.97 -19.92
C ALA A 59 15.27 -21.23 -19.04
N LEU A 60 16.07 -21.14 -17.98
CA LEU A 60 16.24 -22.20 -16.98
C LEU A 60 15.29 -21.90 -15.82
N SER A 61 14.03 -22.29 -15.97
CA SER A 61 12.95 -21.97 -15.02
C SER A 61 12.79 -22.99 -13.89
N ASP A 62 13.33 -24.20 -14.04
CA ASP A 62 13.28 -25.23 -13.00
C ASP A 62 14.57 -25.21 -12.17
N ASP A 63 14.46 -24.66 -10.96
CA ASP A 63 15.58 -24.53 -10.03
C ASP A 63 16.07 -25.88 -9.47
N THR A 64 15.24 -26.93 -9.56
CA THR A 64 15.59 -28.27 -9.10
C THR A 64 16.36 -29.09 -10.15
N LEU A 65 16.40 -28.60 -11.40
CA LEU A 65 17.04 -29.30 -12.50
C LEU A 65 18.55 -29.49 -12.24
N SER A 66 19.00 -30.75 -12.28
CA SER A 66 20.41 -31.08 -12.11
C SER A 66 21.24 -30.54 -13.28
N LEU A 67 22.43 -30.02 -12.97
CA LEU A 67 23.36 -29.54 -13.99
C LEU A 67 23.79 -30.67 -14.94
N SER A 68 23.87 -31.90 -14.46
CA SER A 68 24.20 -33.07 -15.28
C SER A 68 23.21 -33.27 -16.44
N CYS A 69 21.96 -32.84 -16.27
CA CYS A 69 20.92 -32.90 -17.28
C CYS A 69 21.03 -31.79 -18.34
N LEU A 70 21.82 -30.75 -18.09
CA LEU A 70 21.91 -29.57 -18.95
C LEU A 70 22.93 -29.71 -20.09
N TYR A 71 23.57 -30.87 -20.26
CA TYR A 71 24.63 -31.10 -21.26
C TYR A 71 25.70 -29.99 -21.27
N LEU A 72 25.91 -29.34 -20.12
CA LEU A 72 26.88 -28.27 -19.92
C LEU A 72 28.28 -28.81 -20.17
N ARG A 73 29.05 -28.05 -20.96
CA ARG A 73 30.45 -28.34 -21.27
C ARG A 73 31.36 -27.31 -20.62
N ASP A 74 32.60 -27.72 -20.41
CA ASP A 74 33.63 -26.86 -19.89
C ASP A 74 33.84 -25.65 -20.82
N GLY A 75 33.72 -24.45 -20.27
CA GLY A 75 33.80 -23.18 -21.00
C GLY A 75 32.50 -22.67 -21.63
N ASP A 76 31.37 -23.36 -21.45
CA ASP A 76 30.07 -22.88 -21.90
C ASP A 76 29.66 -21.56 -21.22
N SER A 77 28.82 -20.77 -21.91
CA SER A 77 28.22 -19.55 -21.37
C SER A 77 26.84 -19.80 -20.76
N ILE A 78 26.63 -19.30 -19.54
CA ILE A 78 25.32 -19.11 -18.92
C ILE A 78 25.06 -17.62 -18.81
N LYS A 79 23.89 -17.19 -19.26
CA LYS A 79 23.48 -15.78 -19.15
C LYS A 79 22.57 -15.60 -17.93
N VAL A 80 22.80 -14.54 -17.16
CA VAL A 80 21.94 -14.09 -16.07
C VAL A 80 21.42 -12.68 -16.35
N GLU A 81 20.11 -12.50 -16.23
CA GLU A 81 19.45 -11.19 -16.25
C GLU A 81 18.89 -10.87 -14.86
N TYR A 82 19.07 -9.63 -14.42
CA TYR A 82 18.58 -9.12 -13.13
C TYR A 82 18.40 -7.59 -13.21
N SER A 83 17.61 -7.00 -12.30
CA SER A 83 17.37 -5.54 -12.28
C SER A 83 18.38 -4.79 -11.42
N ALA A 84 18.72 -5.29 -10.24
CA ALA A 84 19.68 -4.65 -9.33
C ALA A 84 20.40 -5.65 -8.42
N THR A 85 21.45 -5.16 -7.76
CA THR A 85 22.16 -5.85 -6.68
C THR A 85 21.64 -5.37 -5.33
N ALA A 86 21.68 -6.24 -4.32
CA ALA A 86 21.37 -5.92 -2.93
C ALA A 86 22.64 -5.86 -2.08
N ASP A 87 22.66 -5.04 -1.01
CA ASP A 87 23.71 -5.11 0.00
C ASP A 87 23.46 -6.29 0.97
N ILE A 88 23.75 -7.49 0.46
CA ILE A 88 23.53 -8.75 1.16
C ILE A 88 24.36 -8.84 2.45
N ASP A 89 25.63 -8.41 2.40
CA ASP A 89 26.54 -8.54 3.54
C ASP A 89 26.18 -7.58 4.68
N GLY A 90 25.71 -6.38 4.37
CA GLY A 90 25.16 -5.46 5.37
C GLY A 90 23.84 -5.93 5.99
N MET A 91 22.96 -6.56 5.20
CA MET A 91 21.66 -7.05 5.70
C MET A 91 21.77 -8.33 6.54
N LYS A 92 22.73 -9.23 6.24
CA LYS A 92 22.93 -10.50 6.95
C LYS A 92 22.91 -10.39 8.49
N PRO A 93 23.70 -9.51 9.14
CA PRO A 93 23.68 -9.40 10.60
C PRO A 93 22.33 -8.90 11.15
N LEU A 94 21.66 -7.99 10.45
CA LEU A 94 20.35 -7.47 10.87
C LEU A 94 19.28 -8.56 10.81
N ILE A 95 19.28 -9.34 9.73
CA ILE A 95 18.41 -10.52 9.57
C ILE A 95 18.71 -11.57 10.66
N ALA A 96 19.99 -11.82 10.96
CA ALA A 96 20.36 -12.78 11.99
C ALA A 96 19.85 -12.36 13.39
N ASN A 97 19.95 -11.07 13.73
CA ASN A 97 19.43 -10.55 14.99
C ASN A 97 17.91 -10.72 15.09
N LEU A 98 17.18 -10.39 14.01
CA LEU A 98 15.74 -10.57 13.93
C LEU A 98 15.34 -12.04 14.14
N LYS A 99 15.97 -12.95 13.42
CA LYS A 99 15.70 -14.40 13.50
C LYS A 99 15.99 -14.96 14.88
N GLU A 100 17.10 -14.55 15.48
CA GLU A 100 17.46 -14.99 16.83
C GLU A 100 16.45 -14.47 17.86
N PHE A 101 16.01 -13.22 17.76
CA PHE A 101 14.95 -12.69 18.62
C PHE A 101 13.63 -13.45 18.41
N SER A 102 13.23 -13.69 17.15
CA SER A 102 12.03 -14.46 16.80
C SER A 102 12.06 -15.86 17.42
N ARG A 103 13.18 -16.59 17.28
CA ARG A 103 13.40 -17.90 17.89
C ARG A 103 13.27 -17.86 19.42
N GLN A 104 13.78 -16.79 20.05
CA GLN A 104 13.68 -16.60 21.50
C GLN A 104 12.25 -16.33 21.98
N VAL A 105 11.39 -15.70 21.18
CA VAL A 105 10.01 -15.38 21.61
C VAL A 105 9.01 -16.48 21.26
N ILE A 106 9.19 -17.20 20.15
CA ILE A 106 8.30 -18.31 19.73
C ILE A 106 8.32 -19.47 20.74
N HIS A 107 9.47 -19.73 21.37
CA HIS A 107 9.67 -20.88 22.26
C HIS A 107 9.51 -20.54 23.75
N ARG A 108 8.97 -19.37 24.10
CA ARG A 108 8.86 -18.92 25.50
C ARG A 108 7.61 -19.43 26.21
N ASP A 109 7.72 -19.43 27.55
CA ASP A 109 6.63 -19.72 28.46
C ASP A 109 5.44 -18.77 28.20
N PRO A 110 4.22 -19.28 28.03
CA PRO A 110 3.00 -18.47 27.96
C PRO A 110 2.85 -17.45 29.10
N ASN A 111 3.44 -17.75 30.27
CA ASN A 111 3.40 -16.89 31.45
C ASN A 111 4.46 -15.77 31.43
N LEU A 112 5.23 -15.58 30.35
CA LEU A 112 6.23 -14.51 30.23
C LEU A 112 5.64 -13.12 30.56
N PHE A 113 4.39 -12.90 30.20
CA PHE A 113 3.69 -11.63 30.40
C PHE A 113 3.14 -11.46 31.82
N GLU A 114 3.32 -12.44 32.69
CA GLU A 114 2.89 -12.41 34.09
C GLU A 114 4.07 -12.10 35.00
N ILE A 115 4.13 -10.87 35.50
CA ILE A 115 5.18 -10.41 36.39
C ILE A 115 4.73 -10.61 37.85
N SER A 116 5.62 -11.21 38.64
CA SER A 116 5.48 -11.50 40.06
C SER A 116 6.82 -11.27 40.77
N ARG A 117 6.83 -11.32 42.10
CA ARG A 117 8.06 -11.26 42.91
C ARG A 117 9.04 -12.41 42.62
N SER A 118 8.55 -13.53 42.09
CA SER A 118 9.38 -14.68 41.74
C SER A 118 9.91 -14.66 40.30
N THR A 119 9.56 -13.63 39.52
CA THR A 119 9.93 -13.53 38.11
C THR A 119 11.44 -13.31 37.97
N ASP A 120 12.09 -14.19 37.20
CA ASP A 120 13.49 -14.06 36.82
C ASP A 120 13.63 -13.25 35.52
N PHE A 121 14.15 -12.03 35.65
CA PHE A 121 14.36 -11.11 34.53
C PHE A 121 15.60 -11.43 33.69
N SER A 122 16.52 -12.28 34.15
CA SER A 122 17.72 -12.62 33.38
C SER A 122 17.40 -13.34 32.07
N GLY A 123 16.24 -13.98 32.01
CA GLY A 123 15.71 -14.62 30.82
C GLY A 123 14.88 -13.71 29.93
N PHE A 124 14.69 -12.41 30.19
CA PHE A 124 13.83 -11.55 29.37
C PHE A 124 14.44 -11.25 27.99
N PRO A 125 13.62 -10.95 26.95
CA PRO A 125 14.14 -10.68 25.62
C PRO A 125 14.98 -9.40 25.63
N ASN A 126 16.06 -9.39 24.86
CA ASN A 126 16.83 -8.17 24.62
C ASN A 126 16.24 -7.43 23.41
N TYR A 127 15.63 -6.28 23.65
CA TYR A 127 14.95 -5.48 22.63
C TYR A 127 15.91 -4.62 21.80
N ASP A 128 17.00 -4.11 22.38
CA ASP A 128 17.91 -3.14 21.76
C ASP A 128 18.39 -3.59 20.37
N LEU A 129 18.89 -4.83 20.29
CA LEU A 129 19.46 -5.35 19.04
C LEU A 129 18.41 -5.56 17.95
N VAL A 130 17.21 -6.03 18.32
CA VAL A 130 16.14 -6.28 17.35
C VAL A 130 15.50 -4.98 16.88
N VAL A 131 15.30 -4.01 17.78
CA VAL A 131 14.79 -2.68 17.48
C VAL A 131 15.72 -1.96 16.50
N MET A 132 17.02 -1.90 16.82
CA MET A 132 18.02 -1.29 15.94
C MET A 132 18.10 -2.01 14.58
N SER A 133 17.96 -3.34 14.56
CA SER A 133 17.97 -4.10 13.32
C SER A 133 16.74 -3.82 12.46
N MET A 134 15.56 -3.71 13.05
CA MET A 134 14.34 -3.35 12.33
C MET A 134 14.38 -1.92 11.81
N GLU A 135 14.89 -0.98 12.60
CA GLU A 135 15.07 0.41 12.17
C GLU A 135 15.99 0.51 10.95
N ASN A 136 17.16 -0.11 11.00
CA ASN A 136 18.10 -0.13 9.89
C ASN A 136 17.49 -0.79 8.64
N LEU A 137 16.84 -1.94 8.79
CA LEU A 137 16.16 -2.59 7.66
C LEU A 137 15.09 -1.65 7.05
N ALA A 138 14.29 -0.98 7.88
CA ALA A 138 13.22 -0.11 7.43
C ALA A 138 13.74 1.15 6.71
N PHE A 139 14.77 1.82 7.26
CA PHE A 139 15.16 3.16 6.85
C PHE A 139 16.48 3.24 6.05
N GLU A 140 17.36 2.24 6.16
CA GLU A 140 18.60 2.19 5.36
C GLU A 140 18.46 1.27 4.13
N TYR A 141 17.65 0.20 4.24
CA TYR A 141 17.57 -0.84 3.21
C TYR A 141 16.24 -0.85 2.42
N PHE A 142 15.11 -0.45 3.01
CA PHE A 142 13.83 -0.49 2.29
C PHE A 142 13.41 0.85 1.68
N ILE A 143 14.18 1.92 1.92
CA ILE A 143 14.02 3.23 1.29
C ILE A 143 15.37 3.70 0.69
N PRO A 144 15.38 4.62 -0.29
CA PRO A 144 14.23 5.26 -0.91
C PRO A 144 13.38 4.28 -1.74
N TRP A 145 12.07 4.52 -1.74
CA TRP A 145 11.15 3.84 -2.64
C TRP A 145 11.44 4.18 -4.11
N LYS A 146 10.87 3.39 -5.01
CA LYS A 146 10.97 3.50 -6.47
C LYS A 146 12.40 3.28 -6.99
N THR A 147 13.18 2.47 -6.28
CA THR A 147 14.52 2.07 -6.72
C THR A 147 14.63 0.56 -6.81
N ALA A 148 15.28 0.07 -7.87
CA ALA A 148 15.45 -1.37 -8.04
C ALA A 148 16.35 -1.99 -6.96
N ILE A 149 17.25 -1.21 -6.35
CA ILE A 149 18.10 -1.66 -5.24
C ILE A 149 17.24 -2.02 -4.03
N THR A 150 16.32 -1.16 -3.61
CA THR A 150 15.46 -1.46 -2.44
C THR A 150 14.46 -2.59 -2.74
N VAL A 151 14.03 -2.75 -3.99
CA VAL A 151 13.26 -3.93 -4.43
C VAL A 151 14.08 -5.21 -4.21
N ALA A 152 15.33 -5.26 -4.71
CA ALA A 152 16.20 -6.42 -4.54
C ALA A 152 16.47 -6.73 -3.05
N GLN A 153 16.63 -5.69 -2.22
CA GLN A 153 16.83 -5.85 -0.77
C GLN A 153 15.61 -6.47 -0.09
N ARG A 154 14.39 -6.06 -0.44
CA ARG A 154 13.15 -6.68 0.07
C ARG A 154 12.99 -8.12 -0.41
N HIS A 155 13.33 -8.40 -1.67
CA HIS A 155 13.29 -9.75 -2.21
C HIS A 155 14.28 -10.69 -1.50
N TYR A 156 15.50 -10.20 -1.19
CA TYR A 156 16.46 -10.94 -0.37
C TYR A 156 15.92 -11.20 1.04
N PHE A 157 15.32 -10.19 1.68
CA PHE A 157 14.72 -10.35 3.01
C PHE A 157 13.67 -11.48 3.05
N VAL A 158 12.80 -11.53 2.04
CA VAL A 158 11.78 -12.60 1.88
C VAL A 158 12.42 -13.94 1.53
N GLN A 159 13.39 -13.97 0.62
CA GLN A 159 14.11 -15.19 0.21
C GLN A 159 14.74 -15.89 1.41
N GLU A 160 15.27 -15.13 2.36
CA GLU A 160 15.85 -15.67 3.58
C GLU A 160 14.80 -16.23 4.55
N GLY A 161 13.50 -16.13 4.27
CA GLY A 161 12.41 -16.51 5.19
C GLY A 161 12.20 -15.53 6.34
N SER A 162 12.95 -14.42 6.35
CA SER A 162 12.97 -13.46 7.47
C SER A 162 11.64 -12.73 7.66
N PHE A 163 10.79 -12.70 6.63
CA PHE A 163 9.47 -12.10 6.74
C PHE A 163 8.56 -12.90 7.69
N ASP A 164 8.63 -14.23 7.69
CA ASP A 164 7.87 -15.07 8.63
C ASP A 164 8.33 -14.81 10.07
N ASP A 165 9.65 -14.81 10.29
CA ASP A 165 10.26 -14.52 11.58
C ASP A 165 9.83 -13.13 12.09
N PHE A 166 9.80 -12.13 11.19
CA PHE A 166 9.33 -10.77 11.49
C PHE A 166 7.85 -10.76 11.91
N MET A 167 6.97 -11.48 11.22
CA MET A 167 5.55 -11.51 11.55
C MET A 167 5.30 -12.09 12.95
N GLU A 168 6.10 -13.06 13.38
CA GLU A 168 6.04 -13.58 14.77
C GLU A 168 6.51 -12.54 15.79
N VAL A 169 7.56 -11.78 15.48
CA VAL A 169 8.00 -10.67 16.34
C VAL A 169 6.95 -9.56 16.42
N PHE A 170 6.27 -9.25 15.32
CA PHE A 170 5.20 -8.25 15.33
C PHE A 170 3.99 -8.71 16.16
N LYS A 171 3.59 -9.99 16.08
CA LYS A 171 2.55 -10.54 16.96
C LYS A 171 2.98 -10.46 18.43
N PHE A 172 4.24 -10.79 18.72
CA PHE A 172 4.80 -10.68 20.06
C PHE A 172 4.77 -9.25 20.60
N SER A 173 5.09 -8.24 19.78
CA SER A 173 5.12 -6.83 20.20
C SER A 173 3.75 -6.26 20.57
N MET A 174 2.66 -6.93 20.17
CA MET A 174 1.29 -6.53 20.50
C MET A 174 0.85 -6.99 21.90
N LEU A 175 1.64 -7.84 22.56
CA LEU A 175 1.34 -8.35 23.90
C LEU A 175 1.81 -7.36 24.97
N ARG A 176 1.19 -7.43 26.16
CA ARG A 176 1.49 -6.54 27.28
C ARG A 176 1.72 -7.34 28.55
N TYR A 177 2.73 -6.94 29.31
CA TYR A 177 3.04 -7.48 30.63
C TYR A 177 2.01 -6.97 31.65
N ARG A 178 1.65 -7.83 32.60
CA ARG A 178 0.71 -7.58 33.69
C ARG A 178 1.25 -8.09 35.01
N LEU A 179 0.94 -7.38 36.08
CA LEU A 179 1.23 -7.81 37.44
C LEU A 179 0.20 -8.85 37.90
N VAL A 180 0.64 -9.95 38.53
CA VAL A 180 -0.25 -11.02 39.02
C VAL A 180 -0.24 -11.15 40.56
N ASP A 181 0.74 -10.57 41.25
CA ASP A 181 0.79 -10.58 42.72
C ASP A 181 -0.17 -9.56 43.34
N SER A 182 -1.12 -10.03 44.15
CA SER A 182 -2.19 -9.21 44.71
C SER A 182 -2.16 -8.98 46.22
N ASP A 183 -1.19 -9.50 47.00
CA ASP A 183 -1.22 -9.31 48.45
C ASP A 183 0.14 -9.01 49.15
N ASP A 184 0.04 -8.12 50.15
CA ASP A 184 0.86 -7.99 51.37
C ASP A 184 2.22 -7.25 51.39
N GLY A 185 2.52 -6.33 50.46
CA GLY A 185 3.69 -5.45 50.65
C GLY A 185 3.73 -4.21 49.75
N LYS A 186 3.55 -3.02 50.32
CA LYS A 186 3.45 -1.75 49.55
C LYS A 186 4.75 -1.28 48.89
N SER A 187 5.94 -1.66 49.39
CA SER A 187 7.22 -1.23 48.78
C SER A 187 7.55 -2.03 47.52
N ASP A 188 7.45 -3.36 47.59
CA ASP A 188 7.92 -4.24 46.52
C ASP A 188 6.96 -4.28 45.32
N ILE A 189 5.69 -3.90 45.52
CA ILE A 189 4.71 -3.75 44.44
C ILE A 189 5.08 -2.56 43.54
N SER A 190 5.55 -1.45 44.11
CA SER A 190 5.95 -0.26 43.34
C SER A 190 7.13 -0.56 42.40
N ASP A 191 8.10 -1.36 42.84
CA ASP A 191 9.25 -1.73 42.00
C ASP A 191 8.82 -2.67 40.85
N LEU A 192 7.89 -3.59 41.10
CA LEU A 192 7.35 -4.47 40.05
C LEU A 192 6.48 -3.70 39.04
N GLU A 193 5.70 -2.72 39.49
CA GLU A 193 4.92 -1.83 38.61
C GLU A 193 5.85 -1.06 37.66
N ILE A 194 6.96 -0.53 38.17
CA ILE A 194 7.99 0.14 37.35
C ILE A 194 8.56 -0.82 36.30
N GLN A 195 8.83 -2.08 36.66
CA GLN A 195 9.33 -3.06 35.70
C GLN A 195 8.29 -3.43 34.63
N VAL A 196 7.03 -3.59 35.01
CA VAL A 196 5.93 -3.83 34.07
C VAL A 196 5.82 -2.66 33.08
N GLU A 197 5.87 -1.43 33.58
CA GLU A 197 5.83 -0.21 32.76
C GLU A 197 7.03 -0.17 31.79
N TYR A 198 8.25 -0.42 32.28
CA TYR A 198 9.45 -0.47 31.46
C TYR A 198 9.32 -1.47 30.30
N TYR A 199 8.97 -2.73 30.56
CA TYR A 199 8.85 -3.73 29.50
C TYR A 199 7.66 -3.50 28.56
N ASN A 200 6.58 -2.87 29.03
CA ASN A 200 5.48 -2.45 28.17
C ASN A 200 5.90 -1.31 27.24
N ASN A 201 6.73 -0.37 27.71
CA ASN A 201 7.33 0.65 26.86
C ASN A 201 8.23 0.02 25.78
N GLU A 202 9.08 -0.95 26.14
CA GLU A 202 9.90 -1.71 25.18
C GLU A 202 9.03 -2.42 24.12
N GLN A 203 7.91 -3.03 24.53
CA GLN A 203 6.96 -3.66 23.60
C GLN A 203 6.33 -2.66 22.64
N MET A 204 6.02 -1.46 23.11
CA MET A 204 5.43 -0.40 22.28
C MET A 204 6.44 0.18 21.28
N VAL A 205 7.69 0.37 21.71
CA VAL A 205 8.80 0.75 20.83
C VAL A 205 8.98 -0.33 19.76
N LEU A 206 9.07 -1.60 20.15
CA LEU A 206 9.17 -2.72 19.23
C LEU A 206 8.01 -2.74 18.22
N GLN A 207 6.78 -2.52 18.68
CA GLN A 207 5.59 -2.47 17.83
C GLN A 207 5.66 -1.33 16.80
N MET A 208 6.13 -0.15 17.21
CA MET A 208 6.34 0.98 16.30
C MET A 208 7.38 0.66 15.22
N HIS A 209 8.51 0.02 15.58
CA HIS A 209 9.52 -0.39 14.61
C HIS A 209 9.04 -1.52 13.69
N CYS A 210 8.22 -2.44 14.20
CA CYS A 210 7.56 -3.44 13.36
C CYS A 210 6.67 -2.80 12.30
N LEU A 211 5.87 -1.80 12.68
CA LEU A 211 5.04 -1.04 11.76
C LEU A 211 5.87 -0.25 10.75
N SER A 212 6.98 0.35 11.16
CA SER A 212 7.87 1.11 10.26
C SER A 212 8.52 0.20 9.22
N LEU A 213 9.01 -0.97 9.64
CA LEU A 213 9.53 -2.00 8.74
C LEU A 213 8.44 -2.46 7.77
N LEU A 214 7.25 -2.78 8.28
CA LEU A 214 6.12 -3.23 7.47
C LEU A 214 5.70 -2.19 6.43
N TRP A 215 5.63 -0.92 6.83
CA TRP A 215 5.32 0.20 5.95
C TRP A 215 6.32 0.25 4.80
N ASN A 216 7.62 0.34 5.09
CA ASN A 216 8.64 0.50 4.06
C ASN A 216 8.87 -0.77 3.22
N PHE A 217 8.56 -1.95 3.77
CA PHE A 217 8.51 -3.20 3.03
C PHE A 217 7.38 -3.23 1.99
N SER A 218 6.23 -2.62 2.30
CA SER A 218 4.99 -2.72 1.53
C SER A 218 4.91 -1.82 0.29
N GLU A 219 6.04 -1.41 -0.29
CA GLU A 219 6.07 -0.50 -1.43
C GLU A 219 5.29 -1.04 -2.66
N THR A 220 5.51 -2.30 -3.02
CA THR A 220 5.03 -2.93 -4.27
C THR A 220 3.75 -3.74 -4.07
N SER A 221 3.04 -4.04 -5.16
CA SER A 221 1.84 -4.90 -5.10
C SER A 221 2.17 -6.30 -4.55
N GLU A 222 3.31 -6.86 -4.97
CA GLU A 222 3.81 -8.17 -4.55
C GLU A 222 4.10 -8.20 -3.05
N THR A 223 4.86 -7.23 -2.53
CA THR A 223 5.17 -7.17 -1.10
C THR A 223 3.94 -6.92 -0.24
N ARG A 224 2.99 -6.09 -0.69
CA ARG A 224 1.69 -5.93 -0.01
C ARG A 224 0.88 -7.23 0.04
N GLN A 225 0.88 -8.01 -1.04
CA GLN A 225 0.19 -9.32 -1.05
C GLN A 225 0.81 -10.30 -0.06
N ILE A 226 2.13 -10.33 0.07
CA ILE A 226 2.82 -11.13 1.09
C ILE A 226 2.31 -10.76 2.48
N VAL A 227 2.24 -9.47 2.82
CA VAL A 227 1.72 -9.01 4.12
C VAL A 227 0.29 -9.49 4.36
N LEU A 228 -0.59 -9.35 3.37
CA LEU A 228 -1.99 -9.76 3.48
C LEU A 228 -2.13 -11.28 3.70
N GLN A 229 -1.32 -12.08 3.01
CA GLN A 229 -1.32 -13.55 3.15
C GLN A 229 -0.89 -14.01 4.56
N HIS A 230 -0.05 -13.24 5.25
CA HIS A 230 0.43 -13.54 6.61
C HIS A 230 -0.43 -12.88 7.70
N GLY A 231 -1.61 -12.34 7.35
CA GLY A 231 -2.53 -11.74 8.32
C GLY A 231 -2.14 -10.35 8.82
N GLY A 232 -1.20 -9.67 8.16
CA GLY A 232 -0.69 -8.37 8.61
C GLY A 232 -1.75 -7.26 8.66
N LEU A 233 -2.82 -7.35 7.88
CA LEU A 233 -3.92 -6.38 7.93
C LEU A 233 -4.53 -6.27 9.33
N GLN A 234 -4.75 -7.41 10.00
CA GLN A 234 -5.37 -7.42 11.32
C GLN A 234 -4.46 -6.74 12.35
N LEU A 235 -3.15 -7.06 12.33
CA LEU A 235 -2.16 -6.46 13.25
C LEU A 235 -2.10 -4.94 13.10
N VAL A 236 -2.14 -4.44 11.86
CA VAL A 236 -2.16 -2.99 11.58
C VAL A 236 -3.46 -2.34 12.04
N CYS A 237 -4.60 -3.00 11.83
CA CYS A 237 -5.89 -2.50 12.31
C CYS A 237 -5.92 -2.41 13.85
N ASP A 238 -5.46 -3.45 14.53
CA ASP A 238 -5.43 -3.49 16.00
C ASP A 238 -4.49 -2.41 16.55
N ALA A 239 -3.33 -2.21 15.93
CA ALA A 239 -2.40 -1.14 16.27
C ALA A 239 -3.01 0.26 16.07
N LEU A 240 -3.75 0.49 14.98
CA LEU A 240 -4.44 1.75 14.71
C LEU A 240 -5.55 2.04 15.73
N LEU A 241 -6.20 1.00 16.26
CA LEU A 241 -7.33 1.12 17.17
C LEU A 241 -6.94 1.36 18.64
N LEU A 242 -5.65 1.34 18.98
CA LEU A 242 -5.20 1.80 20.29
C LEU A 242 -5.70 3.24 20.54
N ASN A 243 -6.22 3.49 21.73
CA ASN A 243 -6.79 4.77 22.11
C ASN A 243 -5.84 5.52 23.06
N PRO A 244 -5.21 6.63 22.61
CA PRO A 244 -4.29 7.37 23.47
C PRO A 244 -4.99 7.97 24.70
N ASN A 245 -6.29 8.28 24.59
CA ASN A 245 -7.06 8.87 25.69
C ASN A 245 -7.35 7.92 26.87
N ASP A 246 -6.96 6.64 26.75
CA ASP A 246 -6.98 5.71 27.88
C ASP A 246 -5.81 5.96 28.84
N CYS A 247 -4.87 6.84 28.47
CA CYS A 247 -3.69 7.22 29.24
C CYS A 247 -3.68 8.74 29.54
N ASP A 248 -2.95 9.14 30.59
CA ASP A 248 -2.66 10.55 30.86
C ASP A 248 -1.69 11.11 29.80
N GLU A 249 -1.91 12.34 29.32
CA GLU A 249 -1.05 13.00 28.31
C GLU A 249 0.39 13.22 28.80
N ASN A 250 0.62 13.22 30.12
CA ASN A 250 1.94 13.29 30.73
C ASN A 250 2.64 11.92 30.82
N ASN A 251 1.97 10.82 30.46
CA ASN A 251 2.54 9.48 30.45
C ASN A 251 3.16 9.16 29.09
N ASP A 252 4.36 8.59 29.05
CA ASP A 252 5.05 8.21 27.81
C ASP A 252 4.24 7.22 26.95
N THR A 253 3.40 6.39 27.59
CA THR A 253 2.45 5.47 26.92
C THR A 253 1.52 6.22 25.97
N PHE A 254 1.06 7.42 26.35
CA PHE A 254 0.19 8.25 25.51
C PHE A 254 0.87 8.57 24.17
N TRP A 255 2.12 9.05 24.23
CA TRP A 255 2.91 9.40 23.07
C TRP A 255 3.30 8.19 22.23
N ALA A 256 3.61 7.07 22.88
CA ALA A 256 3.90 5.83 22.18
C ALA A 256 2.65 5.30 21.42
N ILE A 257 1.43 5.40 21.97
CA ILE A 257 0.19 5.06 21.25
C ILE A 257 0.01 5.96 20.03
N LEU A 258 0.25 7.27 20.17
CA LEU A 258 0.14 8.20 19.04
C LEU A 258 1.11 7.84 17.90
N SER A 259 2.37 7.55 18.22
CA SER A 259 3.36 7.10 17.24
C SER A 259 2.97 5.78 16.59
N ILE A 260 2.48 4.80 17.36
CA ILE A 260 1.97 3.53 16.81
C ILE A 260 0.82 3.78 15.83
N ASN A 261 -0.14 4.63 16.20
CA ASN A 261 -1.28 4.96 15.36
C ASN A 261 -0.86 5.68 14.06
N GLU A 262 0.11 6.58 14.12
CA GLU A 262 0.66 7.27 12.94
C GLU A 262 1.29 6.27 11.95
N THR A 263 2.15 5.39 12.44
CA THR A 263 2.81 4.39 11.58
C THR A 263 1.82 3.34 11.09
N ALA A 264 0.82 2.98 11.90
CA ALA A 264 -0.26 2.07 11.52
C ALA A 264 -1.12 2.64 10.39
N VAL A 265 -1.50 3.92 10.43
CA VAL A 265 -2.28 4.51 9.33
C VAL A 265 -1.46 4.62 8.03
N GLY A 266 -0.16 4.90 8.13
CA GLY A 266 0.80 4.82 7.03
C GLY A 266 0.91 3.44 6.39
N SER A 267 0.82 2.38 7.21
CA SER A 267 0.75 1.00 6.73
C SER A 267 -0.61 0.68 6.10
N LEU A 268 -1.70 1.06 6.77
CA LEU A 268 -3.07 0.70 6.40
C LEU A 268 -3.48 1.19 5.01
N VAL A 269 -3.08 2.41 4.63
CA VAL A 269 -3.43 3.00 3.33
C VAL A 269 -2.99 2.14 2.16
N GLN A 270 -1.84 1.47 2.28
CA GLN A 270 -1.26 0.62 1.23
C GLN A 270 -2.12 -0.61 0.97
N TYR A 271 -2.73 -1.14 2.03
CA TYR A 271 -3.62 -2.29 1.95
C TYR A 271 -5.03 -1.89 1.54
N ALA A 272 -5.48 -0.67 1.86
CA ALA A 272 -6.81 -0.18 1.50
C ALA A 272 -7.02 -0.03 -0.03
N GLU A 273 -5.98 -0.15 -0.86
CA GLU A 273 -6.12 -0.15 -2.31
C GLU A 273 -6.62 -1.49 -2.91
N PHE A 274 -6.57 -2.58 -2.15
CA PHE A 274 -7.02 -3.91 -2.61
C PHE A 274 -8.53 -4.11 -2.46
N GLN A 275 -9.18 -4.74 -3.45
CA GLN A 275 -10.65 -4.87 -3.44
C GLN A 275 -11.19 -5.67 -2.24
N ASP A 276 -10.45 -6.68 -1.79
CA ASP A 276 -10.87 -7.57 -0.68
C ASP A 276 -10.75 -6.90 0.69
N THR A 277 -9.84 -5.94 0.84
CA THR A 277 -9.62 -5.20 2.08
C THR A 277 -10.56 -3.98 2.18
N GLN A 278 -10.84 -3.31 1.05
CA GLN A 278 -11.68 -2.12 0.99
C GLN A 278 -13.03 -2.29 1.68
N GLN A 279 -13.72 -3.40 1.39
CA GLN A 279 -15.03 -3.68 1.98
C GLN A 279 -14.91 -4.06 3.46
N THR A 280 -13.88 -4.82 3.82
CA THR A 280 -13.59 -5.20 5.21
C THR A 280 -13.36 -3.96 6.08
N LEU A 281 -12.55 -3.01 5.60
CA LEU A 281 -12.25 -1.77 6.31
C LEU A 281 -13.46 -0.82 6.36
N ALA A 282 -14.19 -0.67 5.25
CA ALA A 282 -15.37 0.20 5.20
C ALA A 282 -16.50 -0.28 6.15
N ASN A 283 -16.62 -1.59 6.36
CA ASN A 283 -17.61 -2.16 7.29
C ASN A 283 -17.17 -2.12 8.75
N ASN A 284 -15.88 -1.90 9.03
CA ASN A 284 -15.40 -1.80 10.40
C ASN A 284 -15.58 -0.38 10.94
N ARG A 285 -16.68 -0.16 11.68
CA ARG A 285 -17.04 1.15 12.22
C ARG A 285 -15.96 1.75 13.13
N ALA A 286 -15.21 0.93 13.87
CA ALA A 286 -14.15 1.43 14.75
C ALA A 286 -13.02 2.06 13.93
N ILE A 287 -12.59 1.38 12.86
CA ILE A 287 -11.55 1.88 11.95
C ILE A 287 -12.02 3.15 11.24
N VAL A 288 -13.22 3.13 10.67
CA VAL A 288 -13.79 4.31 9.98
C VAL A 288 -13.89 5.50 10.92
N ASN A 289 -14.35 5.30 12.15
CA ASN A 289 -14.42 6.36 13.15
C ASN A 289 -13.03 6.90 13.52
N LYS A 290 -12.03 6.03 13.69
CA LYS A 290 -10.64 6.43 13.99
C LYS A 290 -10.06 7.27 12.85
N LEU A 291 -10.24 6.85 11.59
CA LEU A 291 -9.79 7.59 10.40
C LEU A 291 -10.50 8.95 10.30
N MET A 292 -11.82 8.99 10.50
CA MET A 292 -12.57 10.25 10.52
C MET A 292 -12.14 11.18 11.65
N TYR A 293 -11.81 10.64 12.82
CA TYR A 293 -11.27 11.41 13.94
C TYR A 293 -9.89 12.01 13.60
N MET A 294 -8.99 11.23 12.99
CA MET A 294 -7.70 11.72 12.53
C MET A 294 -7.82 12.82 11.46
N VAL A 295 -8.84 12.78 10.59
CA VAL A 295 -9.14 13.88 9.65
C VAL A 295 -9.63 15.13 10.40
N GLU A 296 -10.55 14.95 11.35
CA GLU A 296 -11.15 16.03 12.15
C GLU A 296 -10.13 16.75 13.06
N CYS A 297 -9.13 16.02 13.56
CA CYS A 297 -8.02 16.51 14.37
C CYS A 297 -7.37 17.78 13.79
N ARG A 298 -7.33 17.92 12.47
CA ARG A 298 -6.76 19.11 11.83
C ARG A 298 -7.50 20.40 12.15
N LEU A 299 -8.81 20.33 12.39
CA LEU A 299 -9.66 21.46 12.75
C LEU A 299 -9.59 21.78 14.25
N LYS A 300 -9.08 20.86 15.08
CA LYS A 300 -8.99 20.99 16.55
C LYS A 300 -7.54 21.16 16.99
N ARG A 301 -6.79 22.08 16.37
CA ARG A 301 -5.34 22.24 16.57
C ARG A 301 -4.90 22.42 18.03
N GLU A 302 -5.76 22.97 18.88
CA GLU A 302 -5.47 23.20 20.30
C GLU A 302 -5.54 21.92 21.16
N THR A 303 -6.13 20.84 20.65
CA THR A 303 -6.39 19.59 21.40
C THR A 303 -6.06 18.33 20.60
N SER A 304 -5.37 18.48 19.47
CA SER A 304 -5.06 17.39 18.56
C SER A 304 -3.56 17.08 18.56
N TYR A 305 -3.24 15.82 18.79
CA TYR A 305 -1.87 15.32 18.86
C TYR A 305 -1.39 14.61 17.60
N TYR A 306 -2.29 14.27 16.66
CA TYR A 306 -1.88 13.68 15.38
C TYR A 306 -1.29 14.72 14.44
N PRO A 307 -0.18 14.40 13.75
CA PRO A 307 0.40 15.29 12.76
C PRO A 307 -0.49 15.39 11.52
N LEU A 308 -0.27 16.47 10.75
CA LEU A 308 -1.00 16.74 9.51
C LEU A 308 -0.90 15.56 8.52
N TYR A 309 0.25 14.90 8.46
CA TYR A 309 0.47 13.78 7.56
C TYR A 309 -0.47 12.61 7.89
N SER A 310 -0.68 12.27 9.16
CA SER A 310 -1.64 11.23 9.55
C SER A 310 -3.07 11.58 9.13
N SER A 311 -3.48 12.86 9.20
CA SER A 311 -4.79 13.30 8.68
C SER A 311 -4.89 13.10 7.17
N GLN A 312 -3.84 13.43 6.42
CA GLN A 312 -3.79 13.27 4.96
C GLN A 312 -3.88 11.78 4.57
N ILE A 313 -3.10 10.92 5.23
CA ILE A 313 -3.13 9.48 5.00
C ILE A 313 -4.47 8.87 5.42
N SER A 314 -5.09 9.38 6.48
CA SER A 314 -6.43 8.93 6.90
C SER A 314 -7.49 9.25 5.84
N ALA A 315 -7.48 10.45 5.29
CA ALA A 315 -8.37 10.83 4.20
C ALA A 315 -8.11 9.99 2.94
N ASN A 316 -6.85 9.74 2.59
CA ASN A 316 -6.49 8.86 1.48
C ASN A 316 -7.00 7.43 1.73
N THR A 317 -6.82 6.90 2.94
CA THR A 317 -7.31 5.55 3.31
C THR A 317 -8.82 5.46 3.16
N LEU A 318 -9.58 6.46 3.60
CA LEU A 318 -11.03 6.51 3.42
C LEU A 318 -11.40 6.54 1.93
N PHE A 319 -10.71 7.33 1.12
CA PHE A 319 -10.87 7.34 -0.33
C PHE A 319 -10.63 5.95 -0.93
N CYS A 320 -9.49 5.31 -0.61
CA CYS A 320 -9.17 3.96 -1.07
C CYS A 320 -10.27 2.96 -0.69
N CYS A 321 -10.76 2.99 0.55
CA CYS A 321 -11.87 2.15 1.00
C CYS A 321 -13.16 2.37 0.19
N ALA A 322 -13.42 3.59 -0.30
CA ALA A 322 -14.57 3.94 -1.13
C ALA A 322 -14.44 3.52 -2.61
N CYS A 323 -13.30 2.96 -3.01
CA CYS A 323 -13.06 2.51 -4.38
C CYS A 323 -13.72 1.17 -4.73
N ASN A 324 -14.17 0.38 -3.74
CA ASN A 324 -14.96 -0.82 -4.00
C ASN A 324 -16.41 -0.44 -4.28
N ILE A 325 -17.04 -1.03 -5.30
CA ILE A 325 -18.45 -0.76 -5.66
C ILE A 325 -19.46 -0.89 -4.50
N LYS A 326 -19.20 -1.74 -3.49
CA LYS A 326 -20.11 -1.96 -2.35
C LYS A 326 -19.80 -1.07 -1.15
N SER A 327 -18.54 -0.66 -0.94
CA SER A 327 -18.12 0.09 0.24
C SER A 327 -18.82 1.43 0.44
N PRO A 328 -19.09 2.25 -0.60
CA PRO A 328 -19.86 3.49 -0.48
C PRO A 328 -21.22 3.33 0.20
N VAL A 329 -21.89 2.18 0.04
CA VAL A 329 -23.17 1.91 0.71
C VAL A 329 -22.99 1.95 2.22
N ALA A 330 -21.97 1.28 2.75
CA ALA A 330 -21.67 1.29 4.18
C ALA A 330 -21.34 2.71 4.69
N PHE A 331 -20.59 3.50 3.93
CA PHE A 331 -20.30 4.89 4.29
C PHE A 331 -21.55 5.78 4.31
N VAL A 332 -22.50 5.52 3.41
CA VAL A 332 -23.76 6.27 3.35
C VAL A 332 -24.68 5.89 4.50
N ASP A 333 -24.88 4.60 4.72
CA ASP A 333 -25.74 4.07 5.80
C ASP A 333 -25.26 4.51 7.19
N ASN A 334 -23.95 4.68 7.38
CA ASN A 334 -23.36 5.14 8.64
C ASN A 334 -23.20 6.67 8.73
N GLY A 335 -23.69 7.45 7.76
CA GLY A 335 -23.63 8.91 7.78
C GLY A 335 -22.21 9.50 7.61
N VAL A 336 -21.24 8.70 7.17
CA VAL A 336 -19.83 9.12 7.03
C VAL A 336 -19.68 10.21 5.96
N HIS A 337 -20.41 10.09 4.86
CA HIS A 337 -20.45 11.10 3.80
C HIS A 337 -20.93 12.49 4.28
N ILE A 338 -21.96 12.55 5.13
CA ILE A 338 -22.43 13.81 5.72
C ILE A 338 -21.35 14.44 6.60
N LYS A 339 -20.75 13.64 7.48
CA LYS A 339 -19.64 14.12 8.32
C LYS A 339 -18.46 14.59 7.45
N MET A 340 -18.15 13.91 6.36
CA MET A 340 -17.08 14.31 5.45
C MET A 340 -17.41 15.62 4.70
N ILE A 341 -18.67 15.87 4.33
CA ILE A 341 -19.11 17.15 3.75
C ILE A 341 -18.86 18.29 4.76
N GLU A 342 -19.28 18.12 6.01
CA GLU A 342 -19.07 19.13 7.06
C GLU A 342 -17.58 19.41 7.28
N LEU A 343 -16.76 18.35 7.38
CA LEU A 343 -15.32 18.47 7.55
C LEU A 343 -14.67 19.17 6.35
N THR A 344 -14.99 18.75 5.13
CA THR A 344 -14.42 19.32 3.90
C THR A 344 -14.80 20.80 3.77
N THR A 345 -16.04 21.17 4.12
CA THR A 345 -16.49 22.57 4.14
C THR A 345 -15.65 23.42 5.10
N LYS A 346 -15.45 22.93 6.33
CA LYS A 346 -14.62 23.63 7.33
C LYS A 346 -13.16 23.71 6.89
N LEU A 347 -12.60 22.64 6.35
CA LEU A 347 -11.23 22.60 5.84
C LEU A 347 -11.04 23.58 4.67
N LEU A 348 -11.96 23.65 3.72
CA LEU A 348 -11.89 24.62 2.63
C LEU A 348 -11.92 26.07 3.15
N ASN A 349 -12.68 26.35 4.21
CA ASN A 349 -12.77 27.70 4.77
C ASN A 349 -11.63 28.08 5.72
N GLN A 350 -11.05 27.13 6.46
CA GLN A 350 -10.17 27.41 7.62
C GLN A 350 -8.75 26.87 7.48
N ASP A 351 -8.52 25.84 6.65
CA ASP A 351 -7.23 25.16 6.56
C ASP A 351 -6.80 24.95 5.11
N HIS A 352 -5.74 25.63 4.68
CA HIS A 352 -5.31 25.60 3.28
C HIS A 352 -4.48 24.37 2.86
N ASN A 353 -4.55 23.25 3.59
CA ASN A 353 -3.79 22.05 3.21
C ASN A 353 -4.40 21.33 2.01
N MET A 354 -3.72 21.43 0.88
CA MET A 354 -4.14 20.87 -0.40
C MET A 354 -4.41 19.36 -0.35
N ALA A 355 -3.46 18.54 0.12
CA ALA A 355 -3.57 17.09 0.02
C ALA A 355 -4.71 16.52 0.88
N LEU A 356 -4.92 17.06 2.09
CA LEU A 356 -6.03 16.65 2.95
C LEU A 356 -7.37 16.92 2.27
N ARG A 357 -7.57 18.14 1.77
CA ARG A 357 -8.79 18.54 1.05
C ARG A 357 -8.99 17.71 -0.22
N TYR A 358 -7.90 17.42 -0.94
CA TYR A 358 -7.93 16.62 -2.16
C TYR A 358 -8.49 15.22 -1.90
N TYR A 359 -7.97 14.48 -0.91
CA TYR A 359 -8.46 13.14 -0.61
C TYR A 359 -9.87 13.14 0.00
N CYS A 360 -10.26 14.17 0.76
CA CYS A 360 -11.65 14.34 1.19
C CYS A 360 -12.60 14.56 0.00
N CYS A 361 -12.20 15.40 -0.96
CA CYS A 361 -12.96 15.62 -2.20
C CYS A 361 -13.06 14.33 -3.04
N LEU A 362 -11.96 13.59 -3.16
CA LEU A 362 -11.95 12.30 -3.86
C LEU A 362 -12.87 11.27 -3.22
N PHE A 363 -12.87 11.17 -1.89
CA PHE A 363 -13.82 10.32 -1.17
C PHE A 363 -15.27 10.70 -1.52
N LEU A 364 -15.63 11.98 -1.44
CA LEU A 364 -16.98 12.44 -1.76
C LEU A 364 -17.36 12.20 -3.23
N ALA A 365 -16.43 12.45 -4.15
CA ALA A 365 -16.62 12.12 -5.56
C ALA A 365 -16.87 10.61 -5.73
N ARG A 366 -16.12 9.74 -5.05
CA ARG A 366 -16.35 8.29 -5.09
C ARG A 366 -17.72 7.86 -4.57
N ILE A 367 -18.24 8.51 -3.53
CA ILE A 367 -19.61 8.26 -3.06
C ILE A 367 -20.63 8.60 -4.17
N LEU A 368 -20.48 9.75 -4.83
CA LEU A 368 -21.38 10.17 -5.94
C LEU A 368 -21.32 9.27 -7.17
N VAL A 369 -20.14 8.72 -7.46
CA VAL A 369 -19.91 7.86 -8.62
C VAL A 369 -20.41 6.43 -8.39
N CYS A 370 -20.66 6.03 -7.14
CA CYS A 370 -21.15 4.70 -6.84
C CYS A 370 -22.58 4.47 -7.37
N PRO A 371 -22.81 3.49 -8.27
CA PRO A 371 -24.14 3.24 -8.83
C PRO A 371 -25.12 2.64 -7.82
N LEU A 372 -24.65 2.16 -6.66
CA LEU A 372 -25.47 1.58 -5.60
C LEU A 372 -25.94 2.62 -4.58
N VAL A 373 -25.38 3.83 -4.60
CA VAL A 373 -25.71 4.91 -3.68
C VAL A 373 -26.73 5.84 -4.31
N LYS A 374 -27.74 6.23 -3.53
CA LYS A 374 -28.69 7.29 -3.89
C LYS A 374 -28.59 8.39 -2.85
N LEU A 375 -28.06 9.54 -3.27
CA LEU A 375 -28.01 10.75 -2.45
C LEU A 375 -29.13 11.71 -2.86
N GLU A 376 -29.62 12.46 -1.88
CA GLU A 376 -30.55 13.56 -2.11
C GLU A 376 -29.92 14.64 -3.02
N PRO A 377 -30.73 15.36 -3.83
CA PRO A 377 -30.21 16.41 -4.71
C PRO A 377 -29.42 17.49 -3.99
N GLU A 378 -29.86 17.91 -2.81
CA GLU A 378 -29.18 18.91 -1.98
C GLU A 378 -27.79 18.45 -1.55
N VAL A 379 -27.66 17.19 -1.11
CA VAL A 379 -26.37 16.60 -0.75
C VAL A 379 -25.45 16.52 -1.98
N THR A 380 -26.01 16.19 -3.14
CA THR A 380 -25.25 16.17 -4.40
C THR A 380 -24.71 17.57 -4.73
N GLU A 381 -25.54 18.60 -4.63
CA GLU A 381 -25.16 19.99 -4.92
C GLU A 381 -24.08 20.50 -3.95
N GLN A 382 -24.18 20.13 -2.66
CA GLN A 382 -23.14 20.45 -1.68
C GLN A 382 -21.79 19.83 -2.06
N ILE A 383 -21.77 18.54 -2.44
CA ILE A 383 -20.54 17.88 -2.88
C ILE A 383 -19.98 18.56 -4.13
N ASP A 384 -20.82 18.81 -5.15
CA ASP A 384 -20.41 19.48 -6.40
C ASP A 384 -19.78 20.86 -6.13
N GLY A 385 -20.33 21.61 -5.17
CA GLY A 385 -19.78 22.88 -4.71
C GLY A 385 -18.39 22.73 -4.09
N LEU A 386 -18.17 21.71 -3.26
CA LEU A 386 -16.86 21.43 -2.65
C LEU A 386 -15.82 21.02 -3.70
N LEU A 387 -16.18 20.13 -4.63
CA LEU A 387 -15.30 19.72 -5.73
C LEU A 387 -14.88 20.92 -6.58
N SER A 388 -15.84 21.78 -6.91
CA SER A 388 -15.58 23.00 -7.69
C SER A 388 -14.68 23.97 -6.95
N SER A 389 -14.91 24.19 -5.65
CA SER A 389 -14.06 25.05 -4.81
C SER A 389 -12.61 24.56 -4.81
N PHE A 390 -12.39 23.25 -4.63
CA PHE A 390 -11.04 22.68 -4.66
C PHE A 390 -10.35 22.87 -6.01
N MET A 391 -11.02 22.54 -7.12
CA MET A 391 -10.45 22.66 -8.46
C MET A 391 -10.19 24.11 -8.90
N ASN A 392 -10.88 25.08 -8.29
CA ASN A 392 -10.62 26.51 -8.52
C ASN A 392 -9.38 27.02 -7.75
N GLU A 393 -9.05 26.40 -6.61
CA GLU A 393 -7.90 26.76 -5.79
C GLU A 393 -6.59 26.08 -6.21
N HIS A 394 -6.68 24.88 -6.81
CA HIS A 394 -5.52 24.02 -7.04
C HIS A 394 -5.46 23.48 -8.46
N SER A 395 -4.24 23.25 -8.95
CA SER A 395 -3.98 22.64 -10.26
C SER A 395 -3.58 21.15 -10.11
N PRO A 396 -3.75 20.34 -11.17
CA PRO A 396 -3.29 18.94 -11.16
C PRO A 396 -1.79 18.81 -10.87
N LYS A 397 -0.99 19.80 -11.28
CA LYS A 397 0.45 19.81 -11.04
C LYS A 397 0.80 19.93 -9.56
N ASP A 398 0.02 20.70 -8.79
CA ASP A 398 0.23 20.88 -7.36
C ASP A 398 0.09 19.54 -6.60
N VAL A 399 -0.95 18.77 -6.94
CA VAL A 399 -1.19 17.43 -6.41
C VAL A 399 -0.05 16.49 -6.80
N SER A 400 0.32 16.48 -8.09
CA SER A 400 1.35 15.58 -8.62
C SER A 400 2.71 15.82 -7.96
N SER A 401 3.12 17.09 -7.82
CA SER A 401 4.37 17.45 -7.16
C SER A 401 4.37 17.11 -5.67
N TRP A 402 3.20 17.19 -5.01
CA TRP A 402 3.07 16.76 -3.62
C TRP A 402 3.20 15.24 -3.48
N GLU A 403 2.49 14.46 -4.31
CA GLU A 403 2.57 12.99 -4.28
C GLU A 403 3.98 12.48 -4.63
N GLU A 404 4.65 13.10 -5.60
CA GLU A 404 6.03 12.80 -5.97
C GLU A 404 6.99 13.06 -4.78
N LYS A 405 6.84 14.20 -4.11
CA LYS A 405 7.64 14.55 -2.91
C LYS A 405 7.49 13.54 -1.77
N HIS A 406 6.31 12.94 -1.63
CA HIS A 406 6.01 11.96 -0.57
C HIS A 406 6.10 10.51 -1.08
N ASN A 407 6.71 10.28 -2.25
CA ASN A 407 6.95 8.97 -2.84
C ASN A 407 5.70 8.08 -3.00
N TYR A 408 4.53 8.64 -3.29
CA TYR A 408 3.31 7.86 -3.45
C TYR A 408 3.45 6.78 -4.54
N VAL A 409 3.01 5.56 -4.22
CA VAL A 409 2.98 4.39 -5.11
C VAL A 409 1.58 3.81 -5.11
N TRP A 410 0.90 3.93 -6.26
CA TRP A 410 -0.44 3.40 -6.48
C TRP A 410 -0.37 1.97 -7.05
N VAL A 411 -1.23 1.06 -6.60
CA VAL A 411 -1.36 -0.28 -7.23
C VAL A 411 -2.36 -0.27 -8.37
N THR A 412 -3.23 0.74 -8.46
CA THR A 412 -4.18 0.85 -9.56
C THR A 412 -4.65 2.28 -9.83
N LEU A 413 -4.91 2.57 -11.12
CA LEU A 413 -5.50 3.82 -11.57
C LEU A 413 -7.00 3.72 -11.86
N VAL A 414 -7.60 2.53 -11.69
CA VAL A 414 -9.02 2.27 -11.95
C VAL A 414 -9.95 3.25 -11.22
N PRO A 415 -9.75 3.60 -9.93
CA PRO A 415 -10.65 4.52 -9.24
C PRO A 415 -10.71 5.92 -9.88
N PHE A 416 -9.57 6.43 -10.33
CA PHE A 416 -9.47 7.75 -10.97
C PHE A 416 -10.13 7.75 -12.35
N VAL A 417 -9.89 6.69 -13.14
CA VAL A 417 -10.60 6.49 -14.42
C VAL A 417 -12.10 6.37 -14.19
N SER A 418 -12.53 5.67 -13.14
CA SER A 418 -13.94 5.53 -12.80
C SER A 418 -14.61 6.86 -12.51
N VAL A 419 -13.93 7.80 -11.84
CA VAL A 419 -14.47 9.14 -11.60
C VAL A 419 -14.57 9.94 -12.90
N ALA A 420 -13.59 9.80 -13.81
CA ALA A 420 -13.60 10.50 -15.10
C ALA A 420 -14.73 10.06 -16.05
N PHE A 421 -15.13 8.79 -15.97
CA PHE A 421 -16.28 8.26 -16.72
C PHE A 421 -17.64 8.68 -16.16
N ALA A 422 -17.69 9.25 -14.95
CA ALA A 422 -18.92 9.56 -14.24
C ALA A 422 -19.35 11.01 -14.44
N GLY A 423 -19.98 11.29 -15.58
CA GLY A 423 -20.41 12.64 -16.00
C GLY A 423 -21.86 12.99 -15.76
N GLY A 424 -22.67 12.08 -15.17
CA GLY A 424 -24.06 12.36 -14.83
C GLY A 424 -24.88 12.99 -15.97
N VAL A 425 -25.07 12.28 -17.09
CA VAL A 425 -25.84 12.85 -18.21
C VAL A 425 -27.30 13.03 -17.79
N LYS A 426 -27.78 14.28 -17.79
CA LYS A 426 -29.22 14.57 -17.85
C LYS A 426 -29.69 14.21 -19.26
N CYS A 427 -30.42 13.11 -19.39
CA CYS A 427 -31.13 12.84 -20.64
C CYS A 427 -32.22 13.92 -20.78
N ASP A 428 -32.05 14.89 -21.69
CA ASP A 428 -33.12 15.74 -22.21
C ASP A 428 -34.06 14.91 -23.11
N ALA A 429 -34.51 13.76 -22.62
CA ALA A 429 -35.54 12.97 -23.28
C ALA A 429 -36.88 13.42 -22.72
N GLN A 430 -37.43 14.51 -23.26
CA GLN A 430 -38.88 14.77 -23.20
C GLN A 430 -39.71 13.71 -23.96
N GLU A 431 -39.08 12.68 -24.53
CA GLU A 431 -39.75 11.60 -25.24
C GLU A 431 -39.37 10.24 -24.63
N THR A 432 -40.06 9.83 -23.56
CA THR A 432 -40.51 8.44 -23.34
C THR A 432 -41.31 8.37 -22.03
N GLN A 433 -42.47 9.03 -21.99
CA GLN A 433 -43.47 8.82 -20.93
C GLN A 433 -44.21 7.47 -21.03
N ASN A 434 -43.86 6.59 -21.98
CA ASN A 434 -44.67 5.41 -22.32
C ASN A 434 -43.94 4.06 -22.21
N VAL A 435 -43.00 3.88 -21.28
CA VAL A 435 -42.52 2.52 -20.95
C VAL A 435 -42.56 2.30 -19.45
N LYS A 436 -43.63 1.62 -18.99
CA LYS A 436 -43.76 1.04 -17.65
C LYS A 436 -42.86 -0.20 -17.54
N ASP A 437 -41.55 -0.04 -17.63
CA ASP A 437 -40.60 -1.13 -17.35
C ASP A 437 -39.93 -0.92 -15.99
N GLU A 438 -40.27 -1.80 -15.05
CA GLU A 438 -39.71 -1.87 -13.69
C GLU A 438 -38.18 -2.08 -13.67
N THR A 439 -37.54 -2.34 -14.82
CA THR A 439 -36.09 -2.49 -14.96
C THR A 439 -35.35 -1.15 -15.09
N ARG A 440 -35.99 -0.07 -15.60
CA ARG A 440 -35.39 1.28 -15.65
C ARG A 440 -35.24 1.92 -14.26
N TYR A 441 -36.07 1.49 -13.31
CA TYR A 441 -36.09 2.02 -11.94
C TYR A 441 -34.99 1.46 -11.02
N LYS A 442 -34.30 0.38 -11.41
CA LYS A 442 -33.24 -0.22 -10.59
C LYS A 442 -31.88 0.51 -10.72
N TYR A 443 -31.66 1.25 -11.82
CA TYR A 443 -30.38 1.93 -12.14
C TYR A 443 -30.58 3.40 -12.61
N GLY A 444 -31.67 4.05 -12.20
CA GLY A 444 -32.21 5.27 -12.83
C GLY A 444 -31.43 6.59 -12.72
N ARG A 445 -30.15 6.62 -12.35
CA ARG A 445 -29.31 7.83 -12.42
C ARG A 445 -27.94 7.45 -12.98
N TRP A 446 -27.48 8.21 -13.97
CA TRP A 446 -26.13 8.07 -14.51
C TRP A 446 -25.14 8.36 -13.37
N PRO A 447 -24.04 7.59 -13.23
CA PRO A 447 -23.05 7.81 -12.20
C PRO A 447 -22.50 9.24 -12.20
N GLY A 448 -22.42 9.84 -11.02
CA GLY A 448 -21.82 11.16 -10.81
C GLY A 448 -22.62 12.34 -11.40
N THR A 449 -21.89 13.43 -11.62
CA THR A 449 -22.32 14.76 -12.07
C THR A 449 -21.29 15.31 -13.07
N THR A 450 -21.53 16.50 -13.61
CA THR A 450 -20.53 17.15 -14.47
C THR A 450 -19.26 17.48 -13.66
N GLU A 451 -19.42 17.85 -12.40
CA GLU A 451 -18.38 18.24 -11.46
C GLU A 451 -17.53 17.04 -11.03
N THR A 452 -18.13 15.86 -10.84
CA THR A 452 -17.34 14.64 -10.64
C THR A 452 -16.53 14.28 -11.89
N GLN A 453 -17.06 14.45 -13.10
CA GLN A 453 -16.28 14.20 -14.32
C GLN A 453 -15.15 15.20 -14.51
N LYS A 454 -15.36 16.49 -14.15
CA LYS A 454 -14.26 17.48 -14.09
C LYS A 454 -13.17 17.03 -13.11
N MET A 455 -13.56 16.61 -11.91
CA MET A 455 -12.62 16.09 -10.90
C MET A 455 -11.90 14.83 -11.42
N GLY A 456 -12.58 13.94 -12.13
CA GLY A 456 -11.96 12.76 -12.72
C GLY A 456 -10.93 13.09 -13.79
N VAL A 457 -11.23 14.02 -14.70
CA VAL A 457 -10.26 14.49 -15.71
C VAL A 457 -9.08 15.22 -15.06
N PHE A 458 -9.35 16.04 -14.04
CA PHE A 458 -8.32 16.65 -13.19
C PHE A 458 -7.39 15.56 -12.63
N CYS A 459 -7.95 14.47 -12.10
CA CYS A 459 -7.17 13.36 -11.58
C CYS A 459 -6.39 12.61 -12.65
N ILE A 460 -6.94 12.37 -13.84
CA ILE A 460 -6.17 11.74 -14.91
C ILE A 460 -4.98 12.62 -15.32
N LYS A 461 -5.19 13.94 -15.42
CA LYS A 461 -4.11 14.89 -15.71
C LYS A 461 -3.03 14.86 -14.64
N HIS A 462 -3.42 14.83 -13.36
CA HIS A 462 -2.47 14.70 -12.25
C HIS A 462 -1.68 13.37 -12.34
N MET A 463 -2.37 12.25 -12.50
CA MET A 463 -1.73 10.94 -12.52
C MET A 463 -0.69 10.80 -13.62
N LEU A 464 -1.02 11.30 -14.82
CA LEU A 464 -0.15 11.24 -16.00
C LEU A 464 1.02 12.24 -15.96
N TYR A 465 1.18 13.03 -14.89
CA TYR A 465 2.43 13.77 -14.71
C TYR A 465 3.62 12.85 -14.48
N LEU A 466 3.42 11.75 -13.73
CA LEU A 466 4.45 10.82 -13.30
C LEU A 466 4.62 9.67 -14.29
N LYS A 467 5.88 9.30 -14.56
CA LYS A 467 6.22 8.26 -15.55
C LYS A 467 5.75 6.88 -15.10
N GLU A 468 5.84 6.59 -13.81
CA GLU A 468 5.47 5.32 -13.19
C GLU A 468 3.95 5.10 -13.32
N ASN A 469 3.16 6.15 -13.13
CA ASN A 469 1.71 6.10 -13.33
C ASN A 469 1.34 5.89 -14.81
N CYS A 470 2.09 6.48 -15.76
CA CYS A 470 1.91 6.18 -17.18
C CYS A 470 2.17 4.70 -17.49
N GLN A 471 3.22 4.12 -16.89
CA GLN A 471 3.53 2.69 -17.03
C GLN A 471 2.44 1.81 -16.41
N LEU A 472 1.95 2.17 -15.22
CA LEU A 472 0.85 1.49 -14.54
C LEU A 472 -0.45 1.53 -15.36
N LEU A 473 -0.77 2.69 -15.97
CA LEU A 473 -1.93 2.84 -16.85
C LEU A 473 -1.86 1.87 -18.03
N ILE A 474 -0.68 1.72 -18.64
CA ILE A 474 -0.44 0.84 -19.78
C ILE A 474 -0.52 -0.63 -19.34
N SER A 475 0.12 -1.00 -18.23
CA SER A 475 0.12 -2.38 -17.73
C SER A 475 -1.29 -2.85 -17.34
N GLN A 476 -2.15 -1.94 -16.88
CA GLN A 476 -3.55 -2.20 -16.56
C GLN A 476 -4.50 -2.15 -17.77
N ASN A 477 -3.97 -1.97 -18.99
CA ASN A 477 -4.75 -1.84 -20.22
C ASN A 477 -5.84 -0.74 -20.14
N LEU A 478 -5.55 0.37 -19.45
CA LEU A 478 -6.50 1.47 -19.27
C LEU A 478 -6.42 2.52 -20.40
N LEU A 479 -5.32 2.57 -21.16
CA LEU A 479 -5.15 3.49 -22.29
C LEU A 479 -6.29 3.41 -23.33
N PRO A 480 -6.73 2.22 -23.79
CA PRO A 480 -7.86 2.11 -24.71
C PRO A 480 -9.16 2.76 -24.18
N TYR A 481 -9.41 2.69 -22.86
CA TYR A 481 -10.57 3.31 -22.25
C TYR A 481 -10.44 4.84 -22.22
N LEU A 482 -9.25 5.40 -21.97
CA LEU A 482 -9.03 6.85 -22.07
C LEU A 482 -9.23 7.38 -23.50
N ILE A 483 -8.86 6.59 -24.51
CA ILE A 483 -9.15 6.93 -25.91
C ILE A 483 -10.66 7.02 -26.15
N CYS A 484 -11.43 6.05 -25.65
CA CYS A 484 -12.90 6.08 -25.75
C CYS A 484 -13.50 7.27 -24.97
N LEU A 485 -13.00 7.53 -23.75
CA LEU A 485 -13.41 8.69 -22.94
C LEU A 485 -13.22 10.00 -23.71
N LYS A 486 -12.06 10.17 -24.35
CA LYS A 486 -11.78 11.33 -25.21
C LYS A 486 -12.78 11.51 -26.35
N TRP A 487 -13.27 10.42 -26.94
CA TRP A 487 -14.29 10.49 -28.00
C TRP A 487 -15.63 10.99 -27.49
N GLN A 488 -15.92 10.78 -26.20
CA GLN A 488 -17.19 11.14 -25.56
C GLN A 488 -17.15 12.54 -24.94
N LEU A 489 -15.99 13.00 -24.46
CA LEU A 489 -15.83 14.34 -23.88
C LEU A 489 -15.96 15.47 -24.92
N LYS A 490 -16.39 16.64 -24.45
CA LYS A 490 -16.57 17.86 -25.25
C LYS A 490 -15.92 19.06 -24.56
N GLY A 491 -15.57 20.08 -25.35
CA GLY A 491 -15.08 21.36 -24.84
C GLY A 491 -13.77 21.23 -24.04
N PRO A 492 -13.58 22.02 -22.96
CA PRO A 492 -12.33 22.07 -22.20
C PRO A 492 -11.86 20.71 -21.67
N LEU A 493 -12.79 19.86 -21.20
CA LEU A 493 -12.45 18.54 -20.65
C LEU A 493 -11.80 17.61 -21.67
N LYS A 494 -12.21 17.71 -22.95
CA LYS A 494 -11.56 16.95 -24.02
C LYS A 494 -10.13 17.44 -24.23
N THR A 495 -9.93 18.76 -24.27
CA THR A 495 -8.61 19.36 -24.44
C THR A 495 -7.68 19.01 -23.29
N ASP A 496 -8.16 19.06 -22.04
CA ASP A 496 -7.38 18.69 -20.85
C ASP A 496 -6.96 17.22 -20.88
N LEU A 497 -7.86 16.32 -21.28
CA LEU A 497 -7.52 14.91 -21.43
C LEU A 497 -6.53 14.68 -22.58
N GLU A 498 -6.70 15.36 -23.71
CA GLU A 498 -5.77 15.30 -24.85
C GLU A 498 -4.36 15.74 -24.45
N GLU A 499 -4.23 16.85 -23.71
CA GLU A 499 -2.96 17.33 -23.18
C GLU A 499 -2.32 16.29 -22.25
N ALA A 500 -3.09 15.72 -21.32
CA ALA A 500 -2.60 14.70 -20.39
C ALA A 500 -2.09 13.44 -21.11
N MET A 501 -2.74 13.05 -22.21
CA MET A 501 -2.40 11.84 -22.97
C MET A 501 -1.18 12.01 -23.91
N GLN A 502 -0.63 13.21 -24.10
CA GLN A 502 0.51 13.43 -25.02
C GLN A 502 1.77 12.62 -24.66
N LYS A 503 1.92 12.24 -23.39
CA LYS A 503 3.05 11.44 -22.90
C LYS A 503 2.90 9.94 -23.14
N LEU A 504 1.71 9.50 -23.53
CA LEU A 504 1.40 8.09 -23.74
C LEU A 504 1.73 7.70 -25.19
N PRO A 505 2.00 6.40 -25.46
CA PRO A 505 2.23 5.92 -26.82
C PRO A 505 1.09 6.33 -27.75
N ASP A 506 1.43 6.73 -28.98
CA ASP A 506 0.44 7.12 -29.99
C ASP A 506 -0.58 5.97 -30.19
N GLY A 507 -1.83 6.22 -29.79
CA GLY A 507 -2.97 5.32 -29.97
C GLY A 507 -3.45 5.25 -31.43
N LYS A 508 -2.55 4.99 -32.39
CA LYS A 508 -2.86 4.92 -33.83
C LYS A 508 -3.83 3.79 -34.17
N CYS A 509 -3.88 2.76 -33.33
CA CYS A 509 -4.86 1.68 -33.47
C CYS A 509 -6.12 2.03 -32.66
N PRO A 510 -7.32 1.97 -33.27
CA PRO A 510 -8.56 2.17 -32.53
C PRO A 510 -8.71 1.09 -31.45
N PRO A 511 -9.31 1.42 -30.28
CA PRO A 511 -9.70 0.43 -29.28
C PRO A 511 -10.55 -0.69 -29.87
N SER A 512 -10.49 -1.88 -29.27
CA SER A 512 -11.31 -3.01 -29.71
C SER A 512 -12.81 -2.70 -29.54
N LEU A 513 -13.68 -3.34 -30.33
CA LEU A 513 -15.12 -3.19 -30.19
C LEU A 513 -15.62 -3.52 -28.78
N SER A 514 -14.99 -4.51 -28.12
CA SER A 514 -15.27 -4.85 -26.72
C SER A 514 -14.98 -3.69 -25.78
N VAL A 515 -13.84 -3.00 -25.94
CA VAL A 515 -13.51 -1.83 -25.13
C VAL A 515 -14.48 -0.69 -25.42
N ILE A 516 -14.79 -0.43 -26.69
CA ILE A 516 -15.75 0.62 -27.09
C ILE A 516 -17.12 0.37 -26.43
N ALA A 517 -17.63 -0.86 -26.50
CA ALA A 517 -18.90 -1.23 -25.88
C ALA A 517 -18.87 -1.07 -24.35
N ARG A 518 -17.80 -1.56 -23.69
CA ARG A 518 -17.61 -1.40 -22.24
C ARG A 518 -17.52 0.07 -21.84
N SER A 519 -16.84 0.91 -22.62
CA SER A 519 -16.77 2.35 -22.38
C SER A 519 -18.14 3.03 -22.48
N GLN A 520 -19.03 2.58 -23.38
CA GLN A 520 -20.41 3.09 -23.39
C GLN A 520 -21.20 2.64 -22.16
N LEU A 521 -21.05 1.37 -21.75
CA LEU A 521 -21.69 0.87 -20.54
C LEU A 521 -21.17 1.55 -19.27
N ALA A 522 -19.88 1.89 -19.22
CA ALA A 522 -19.26 2.58 -18.09
C ALA A 522 -19.94 3.92 -17.76
N TYR A 523 -20.40 4.66 -18.78
CA TYR A 523 -21.15 5.90 -18.60
C TYR A 523 -22.53 5.70 -17.98
N VAL A 524 -23.16 4.55 -18.22
CA VAL A 524 -24.53 4.27 -17.80
C VAL A 524 -24.56 3.55 -16.45
N MET A 525 -23.66 2.60 -16.25
CA MET A 525 -23.68 1.66 -15.12
C MET A 525 -22.51 1.84 -14.16
N GLY A 526 -21.52 2.66 -14.51
CA GLY A 526 -20.28 2.84 -13.76
C GLY A 526 -19.14 2.01 -14.35
N PHE A 527 -17.93 2.57 -14.31
CA PHE A 527 -16.74 1.99 -14.94
C PHE A 527 -16.36 0.62 -14.37
N GLU A 528 -16.41 0.47 -13.05
CA GLU A 528 -16.08 -0.80 -12.37
C GLU A 528 -17.01 -1.95 -12.74
N VAL A 529 -18.29 -1.66 -12.97
CA VAL A 529 -19.26 -2.66 -13.45
C VAL A 529 -18.89 -3.07 -14.86
N ALA A 530 -18.65 -2.10 -15.73
CA ALA A 530 -18.34 -2.33 -17.13
C ALA A 530 -17.01 -3.08 -17.35
N LEU A 531 -16.02 -2.92 -16.47
CA LEU A 531 -14.76 -3.67 -16.54
C LEU A 531 -14.93 -5.18 -16.26
N ARG A 532 -15.96 -5.56 -15.49
CA ARG A 532 -16.21 -6.95 -15.08
C ARG A 532 -17.11 -7.73 -16.04
N MET A 533 -17.75 -7.04 -16.99
CA MET A 533 -18.57 -7.62 -18.08
C MET A 533 -17.70 -7.94 -19.27
#